data_AF-A0A2W5SIT5-F1
#
_entry.id   AF-A0A2W5SIT5-F1
#
_cell.length_a   1.000
_cell.length_b   1.000
_cell.length_c   1.000
_cell.angle_alpha   90.00
_cell.angle_beta   90.00
_cell.angle_gamma   90.00
#
_symmetry.space_group_name_H-M   'P 1'
#
loop_
_entity.id
_entity.type
_entity.pdbx_description
1 polymer ?
#
loop_
_entity_poly.entity_id
_entity_poly.type
_entity_poly.pdbx_seq_one_letter_code
_entity_poly.pdbx_strand_id
1 'polypeptide(L)'
;MCKHAALRYGVSQSEKCVVLLAFPLRVRTVPDAFARQDQDMPDIAGLPEALAIDITDDDYIPLFDNGAATNKSRKGTRANVMAPYPKNGAAMTPTTLTASVSVAAPAGAIDTLTVATGLVMGATLQKALTISGSITVPVISAGAEGSATITLTGANVGDQVIVMMPDTFPAGLIVARAVVSAPNTVKVYWWNAAGSPTTSASFTIRATALRWA
;
A
#
# COMPACT_ATOMS: atom_id res chain seq x y z
N MET A 1 1.58 61.99 47.41
CA MET A 1 0.44 62.20 46.49
C MET A 1 0.93 61.96 45.07
N CYS A 2 0.78 60.74 44.58
CA CYS A 2 1.18 60.35 43.22
C CYS A 2 -0.04 59.90 42.44
N LYS A 3 -0.18 60.49 41.25
CA LYS A 3 -1.27 60.32 40.30
C LYS A 3 -1.35 58.88 39.80
N HIS A 4 -2.54 58.28 39.86
CA HIS A 4 -2.87 57.03 39.20
C HIS A 4 -3.16 57.31 37.71
N ALA A 5 -2.40 56.67 36.82
CA ALA A 5 -2.75 56.52 35.42
C ALA A 5 -3.11 55.04 35.19
N ALA A 6 -4.36 54.80 34.81
CA ALA A 6 -4.88 53.48 34.51
C ALA A 6 -4.46 53.05 33.09
N LEU A 7 -3.73 51.94 32.98
CA LEU A 7 -3.49 51.23 31.73
C LEU A 7 -4.48 50.07 31.65
N ARG A 8 -5.44 50.15 30.73
CA ARG A 8 -6.36 49.05 30.40
C ARG A 8 -5.59 48.00 29.60
N TYR A 9 -5.44 46.80 30.16
CA TYR A 9 -5.03 45.60 29.44
C TYR A 9 -6.24 44.68 29.34
N GLY A 10 -6.71 44.44 28.13
CA GLY A 10 -7.70 43.41 27.84
C GLY A 10 -7.02 42.28 27.10
N VAL A 11 -6.82 41.13 27.75
CA VAL A 11 -6.69 39.84 27.07
C VAL A 11 -7.26 38.75 27.98
N SER A 12 -8.13 37.94 27.38
CA SER A 12 -8.87 36.80 27.92
C SER A 12 -7.95 35.72 28.50
N GLN A 13 -8.28 35.21 29.69
CA GLN A 13 -7.61 34.07 30.32
C GLN A 13 -8.26 32.74 29.90
N SER A 14 -7.42 31.78 29.50
CA SER A 14 -7.65 30.34 29.64
C SER A 14 -6.33 29.71 30.06
N GLU A 15 -6.36 29.03 31.21
CA GLU A 15 -5.25 28.70 32.10
C GLU A 15 -4.30 27.61 31.58
N LYS A 16 -3.02 27.73 31.91
CA LYS A 16 -2.08 26.61 32.04
C LYS A 16 -1.36 26.73 33.39
N CYS A 17 -1.62 25.80 34.29
CA CYS A 17 -0.86 25.60 35.52
C CYS A 17 -0.03 24.31 35.34
N VAL A 18 1.30 24.42 35.36
CA VAL A 18 2.26 23.30 35.33
C VAL A 18 3.02 23.34 36.65
N VAL A 19 2.87 22.30 37.47
CA VAL A 19 3.66 22.08 38.68
C VAL A 19 4.43 20.78 38.50
N LEU A 20 5.75 20.90 38.46
CA LEU A 20 6.73 19.81 38.32
C LEU A 20 7.09 19.32 39.74
N LEU A 21 6.82 18.05 40.08
CA LEU A 21 7.25 17.44 41.35
C LEU A 21 8.48 16.55 41.10
N ALA A 22 9.58 16.87 41.79
CA ALA A 22 10.84 16.15 41.76
C ALA A 22 10.89 15.04 42.83
N PHE A 23 11.34 13.83 42.45
CA PHE A 23 11.71 12.74 43.36
C PHE A 23 13.15 12.28 43.05
N PRO A 24 14.02 12.01 44.04
CA PRO A 24 15.39 11.57 43.78
C PRO A 24 15.52 10.04 43.70
N LEU A 25 16.14 9.56 42.62
CA LEU A 25 16.57 8.17 42.43
C LEU A 25 17.82 7.87 43.26
N ARG A 26 17.88 6.71 43.95
CA ARG A 26 19.13 6.14 44.48
C ARG A 26 19.44 4.83 43.76
N VAL A 27 20.59 4.79 43.06
CA VAL A 27 21.17 3.57 42.50
C VAL A 27 22.22 3.06 43.49
N ARG A 28 22.10 1.80 43.91
CA ARG A 28 23.05 1.12 44.81
C ARG A 28 23.82 0.09 43.99
N THR A 29 25.10 0.34 43.73
CA THR A 29 26.04 -0.62 43.14
C THR A 29 26.44 -1.65 44.21
N VAL A 30 26.26 -2.94 43.92
CA VAL A 30 26.79 -4.04 44.73
C VAL A 30 28.09 -4.51 44.07
N PRO A 31 29.22 -4.58 44.78
CA PRO A 31 30.49 -5.02 44.20
C PRO A 31 30.59 -6.55 44.10
N ASP A 32 31.25 -6.98 43.03
CA ASP A 32 31.49 -8.36 42.58
C ASP A 32 32.24 -9.22 43.62
N ALA A 33 31.53 -10.03 44.37
CA ALA A 33 32.12 -11.02 45.29
C ALA A 33 31.47 -12.40 45.13
N PHE A 34 31.52 -12.93 43.91
CA PHE A 34 31.30 -14.36 43.65
C PHE A 34 32.41 -14.86 42.72
N ALA A 35 33.64 -14.87 43.23
CA ALA A 35 34.67 -15.75 42.70
C ALA A 35 34.16 -17.18 42.92
N ARG A 36 33.62 -17.79 41.85
CA ARG A 36 33.21 -19.19 41.89
C ARG A 36 34.46 -20.00 42.17
N GLN A 37 34.36 -20.76 43.25
CA GLN A 37 35.24 -21.85 43.54
C GLN A 37 35.14 -22.80 42.33
N ASP A 38 36.13 -22.73 41.44
CA ASP A 38 36.39 -23.76 40.45
C ASP A 38 36.78 -25.01 41.23
N GLN A 39 35.78 -25.67 41.83
CA GLN A 39 35.93 -27.04 42.23
C GLN A 39 36.09 -27.79 40.92
N ASP A 40 37.31 -28.29 40.72
CA ASP A 40 37.68 -29.26 39.69
C ASP A 40 36.53 -30.24 39.50
N MET A 41 35.69 -29.95 38.50
CA MET A 41 34.73 -30.91 38.03
C MET A 41 35.60 -32.02 37.45
N PRO A 42 35.59 -33.24 38.02
CA PRO A 42 36.49 -34.29 37.61
C PRO A 42 36.42 -34.40 36.09
N ASP A 43 37.59 -34.27 35.45
CA ASP A 43 37.74 -34.46 34.02
C ASP A 43 36.97 -35.73 33.64
N ILE A 44 36.19 -35.65 32.57
CA ILE A 44 35.32 -36.73 32.09
C ILE A 44 36.12 -38.04 31.89
N ALA A 45 37.44 -37.94 31.74
CA ALA A 45 38.41 -39.03 31.70
C ALA A 45 38.52 -39.87 33.00
N GLY A 46 38.06 -39.35 34.14
CA GLY A 46 38.06 -40.04 35.43
C GLY A 46 36.71 -40.69 35.79
N LEU A 47 35.68 -40.52 34.95
CA LEU A 47 34.48 -41.32 35.10
C LEU A 47 34.83 -42.76 34.71
N PRO A 48 34.50 -43.77 35.54
CA PRO A 48 34.69 -45.16 35.14
C PRO A 48 34.01 -45.35 33.79
N GLU A 49 34.72 -45.96 32.82
CA GLU A 49 34.17 -46.33 31.51
C GLU A 49 32.76 -46.85 31.76
N ALA A 50 31.79 -46.13 31.15
CA ALA A 50 30.38 -46.15 31.52
C ALA A 50 30.00 -47.52 32.08
N LEU A 51 29.52 -47.56 33.33
CA LEU A 51 28.78 -48.73 33.82
C LEU A 51 27.84 -49.07 32.69
N ALA A 52 28.13 -50.17 31.99
CA ALA A 52 27.32 -50.67 30.89
C ALA A 52 26.06 -51.21 31.56
N ILE A 53 25.24 -50.30 32.07
CA ILE A 53 23.88 -50.54 32.43
C ILE A 53 23.25 -50.78 31.07
N ASP A 54 23.15 -52.06 30.76
CA ASP A 54 22.43 -52.53 29.59
C ASP A 54 21.01 -52.00 29.77
N ILE A 55 20.66 -50.94 29.04
CA ILE A 55 19.30 -50.41 29.05
C ILE A 55 18.48 -51.42 28.27
N THR A 56 17.90 -52.36 29.01
CA THR A 56 17.10 -53.44 28.46
C THR A 56 15.75 -52.88 27.99
N ASP A 57 15.02 -53.62 27.16
CA ASP A 57 13.70 -53.19 26.69
C ASP A 57 12.66 -53.02 27.83
N ASP A 58 12.98 -53.51 29.04
CA ASP A 58 12.19 -53.36 30.26
C ASP A 58 12.48 -52.05 31.02
N ASP A 59 13.45 -51.24 30.58
CA ASP A 59 13.73 -49.94 31.17
C ASP A 59 12.78 -48.88 30.62
N TYR A 60 11.82 -48.48 31.45
CA TYR A 60 10.77 -47.53 31.09
C TYR A 60 11.10 -46.11 31.52
N ILE A 61 10.97 -45.15 30.59
CA ILE A 61 10.99 -43.72 30.92
C ILE A 61 9.55 -43.29 31.25
N PRO A 62 9.26 -42.78 32.46
CA PRO A 62 7.94 -42.24 32.77
C PRO A 62 7.72 -40.93 32.00
N LEU A 63 6.70 -40.90 31.16
CA LEU A 63 6.25 -39.71 30.46
C LEU A 63 4.98 -39.20 31.15
N PHE A 64 5.03 -37.98 31.67
CA PHE A 64 3.87 -37.33 32.27
C PHE A 64 3.14 -36.48 31.23
N ASP A 65 1.87 -36.80 30.99
CA ASP A 65 0.97 -35.97 30.19
C ASP A 65 -0.07 -35.32 31.11
N ASN A 66 0.12 -34.02 31.34
CA ASN A 66 -0.71 -33.28 32.28
C ASN A 66 -2.13 -33.00 31.75
N GLY A 67 -2.37 -33.19 30.44
CA GLY A 67 -3.67 -32.98 29.78
C GLY A 67 -4.56 -34.22 29.70
N ALA A 68 -4.05 -35.41 30.07
CA ALA A 68 -4.82 -36.64 30.00
C ALA A 68 -5.85 -36.77 31.15
N ALA A 69 -7.07 -37.20 30.81
CA ALA A 69 -8.21 -37.23 31.74
C ALA A 69 -8.11 -38.29 32.86
N THR A 70 -7.31 -39.33 32.69
CA THR A 70 -6.95 -40.33 33.73
C THR A 70 -5.66 -41.06 33.31
N ASN A 71 -4.89 -41.57 34.27
CA ASN A 71 -3.54 -42.16 34.07
C ASN A 71 -2.52 -41.19 33.44
N LYS A 72 -2.22 -40.09 34.16
CA LYS A 72 -1.31 -39.02 33.73
C LYS A 72 0.15 -39.44 33.49
N SER A 73 0.52 -40.66 33.86
CA SER A 73 1.84 -41.22 33.60
C SER A 73 1.70 -42.43 32.68
N ARG A 74 2.39 -42.38 31.54
CA ARG A 74 2.58 -43.56 30.67
C ARG A 74 4.05 -43.93 30.64
N LYS A 75 4.33 -45.23 30.62
CA LYS A 75 5.68 -45.75 30.44
C LYS A 75 6.01 -45.75 28.95
N GLY A 76 7.00 -44.95 28.54
CA GLY A 76 7.54 -45.01 27.18
C GLY A 76 8.67 -46.03 27.12
N THR A 77 8.61 -46.95 26.15
CA THR A 77 9.76 -47.81 25.81
C THR A 77 10.77 -47.00 25.00
N ARG A 78 12.03 -47.47 24.94
CA ARG A 78 13.05 -46.87 24.05
C ARG A 78 12.56 -46.80 22.60
N ALA A 79 11.86 -47.84 22.15
CA ALA A 79 11.24 -47.87 20.83
C ALA A 79 10.21 -46.75 20.63
N ASN A 80 9.47 -46.31 21.65
CA ASN A 80 8.50 -45.21 21.55
C ASN A 80 9.16 -43.82 21.52
N VAL A 81 10.32 -43.66 22.18
CA VAL A 81 11.09 -42.41 22.16
C VAL A 81 11.88 -42.27 20.86
N MET A 82 12.42 -43.39 20.37
CA MET A 82 13.18 -43.46 19.12
C MET A 82 12.30 -43.78 17.90
N ALA A 83 11.01 -44.00 18.11
CA ALA A 83 10.05 -44.15 17.01
C ALA A 83 10.14 -42.87 16.17
N PRO A 84 10.32 -42.97 14.85
CA PRO A 84 10.30 -41.81 13.98
C PRO A 84 8.94 -41.13 14.18
N TYR A 85 8.90 -39.98 14.84
CA TYR A 85 7.67 -39.23 15.08
C TYR A 85 6.97 -39.02 13.73
N PRO A 86 5.86 -39.74 13.44
CA PRO A 86 5.07 -39.42 12.28
C PRO A 86 4.17 -38.28 12.75
N LYS A 87 4.50 -37.03 12.40
CA LYS A 87 3.41 -36.05 12.28
C LYS A 87 2.58 -36.49 11.08
N ASN A 88 1.62 -37.39 11.32
CA ASN A 88 0.60 -37.89 10.39
C ASN A 88 0.75 -37.36 8.96
N GLY A 89 1.60 -37.98 8.14
CA GLY A 89 1.60 -37.89 6.67
C GLY A 89 1.58 -36.51 6.00
N ALA A 90 1.73 -35.41 6.74
CA ALA A 90 1.91 -34.09 6.19
C ALA A 90 3.41 -33.80 6.23
N ALA A 91 4.00 -33.61 5.06
CA ALA A 91 5.31 -32.98 4.98
C ALA A 91 5.29 -31.75 5.89
N MET A 92 6.28 -31.60 6.78
CA MET A 92 6.55 -30.30 7.38
C MET A 92 7.07 -29.41 6.25
N THR A 93 6.16 -28.87 5.45
CA THR A 93 6.46 -27.73 4.60
C THR A 93 6.84 -26.62 5.57
N PRO A 94 8.01 -25.98 5.46
CA PRO A 94 8.28 -24.76 6.20
C PRO A 94 7.31 -23.71 5.65
N THR A 95 6.10 -23.64 6.21
CA THR A 95 5.24 -22.49 6.01
C THR A 95 5.99 -21.32 6.61
N THR A 96 6.44 -20.46 5.72
CA THR A 96 6.87 -19.09 5.92
C THR A 96 6.43 -18.58 7.28
N LEU A 97 7.41 -18.33 8.14
CA LEU A 97 7.22 -17.52 9.34
C LEU A 97 6.59 -16.20 8.85
N THR A 98 5.30 -15.98 9.09
CA THR A 98 4.66 -14.71 8.76
C THR A 98 5.25 -13.67 9.71
N ALA A 99 6.32 -13.02 9.27
CA ALA A 99 6.87 -11.84 9.89
C ALA A 99 5.75 -10.79 9.94
N SER A 100 5.12 -10.69 11.09
CA SER A 100 4.06 -9.73 11.37
C SER A 100 4.67 -8.36 11.65
N VAL A 101 5.51 -7.83 10.75
CA VAL A 101 5.95 -6.42 10.75
C VAL A 101 6.30 -5.98 9.33
N SER A 102 5.30 -5.50 8.61
CA SER A 102 5.39 -4.23 7.88
C SER A 102 3.99 -3.76 7.52
N VAL A 103 3.54 -2.73 8.25
CA VAL A 103 2.37 -1.93 7.91
C VAL A 103 2.76 -1.07 6.71
N ALA A 104 2.34 -1.49 5.51
CA ALA A 104 2.34 -0.68 4.29
C ALA A 104 1.09 -1.08 3.49
N ALA A 105 0.40 -0.08 2.92
CA ALA A 105 -0.96 -0.17 2.35
C ALA A 105 -1.20 -1.45 1.52
N PRO A 106 -2.40 -2.05 1.53
CA PRO A 106 -2.67 -3.26 0.75
C PRO A 106 -2.74 -2.92 -0.74
N ALA A 107 -1.57 -2.82 -1.37
CA ALA A 107 -1.37 -3.07 -2.77
C ALA A 107 -0.97 -4.55 -2.88
N GLY A 108 -1.95 -5.44 -2.71
CA GLY A 108 -1.73 -6.85 -2.97
C GLY A 108 -1.43 -7.04 -4.45
N ALA A 109 -0.24 -7.54 -4.78
CA ALA A 109 0.00 -8.10 -6.09
C ALA A 109 -0.94 -9.30 -6.28
N ILE A 110 -1.50 -9.47 -7.48
CA ILE A 110 -2.21 -10.68 -7.84
C ILE A 110 -1.16 -11.81 -7.86
N ASP A 111 -1.13 -12.63 -6.81
CA ASP A 111 -0.15 -13.70 -6.64
C ASP A 111 -0.37 -14.85 -7.63
N THR A 112 -1.64 -15.14 -7.98
CA THR A 112 -1.93 -16.13 -9.03
C THR A 112 -3.28 -15.86 -9.70
N LEU A 113 -3.27 -15.62 -11.01
CA LEU A 113 -4.46 -15.48 -11.84
C LEU A 113 -4.56 -16.68 -12.78
N THR A 114 -5.36 -17.68 -12.40
CA THR A 114 -5.57 -18.87 -13.22
C THR A 114 -6.74 -18.62 -14.17
N VAL A 115 -6.46 -18.46 -15.47
CA VAL A 115 -7.51 -18.26 -16.49
C VAL A 115 -7.54 -19.46 -17.43
N ALA A 116 -8.65 -20.18 -17.41
CA ALA A 116 -8.78 -21.49 -18.05
C ALA A 116 -8.71 -21.44 -19.60
N THR A 117 -9.06 -20.31 -20.21
CA THR A 117 -9.17 -20.21 -21.68
C THR A 117 -8.59 -18.92 -22.26
N GLY A 118 -8.30 -17.90 -21.43
CA GLY A 118 -7.61 -16.67 -21.84
C GLY A 118 -8.05 -15.45 -21.05
N LEU A 119 -7.08 -14.65 -20.60
CA LEU A 119 -7.33 -13.31 -20.04
C LEU A 119 -7.15 -12.27 -21.15
N VAL A 120 -8.22 -11.60 -21.55
CA VAL A 120 -8.12 -10.42 -22.42
C VAL A 120 -8.16 -9.17 -21.53
N MET A 121 -6.99 -8.69 -21.13
CA MET A 121 -6.85 -7.35 -20.54
C MET A 121 -6.71 -6.37 -21.70
N GLY A 122 -7.84 -5.95 -22.27
CA GLY A 122 -7.88 -5.01 -23.38
C GLY A 122 -9.19 -4.27 -23.44
N ALA A 123 -9.13 -2.94 -23.56
CA ALA A 123 -10.29 -2.18 -23.97
C ALA A 123 -10.60 -2.54 -25.43
N THR A 124 -11.78 -3.08 -25.69
CA THR A 124 -12.21 -3.38 -27.06
C THR A 124 -12.83 -2.11 -27.64
N LEU A 125 -12.34 -1.65 -28.78
CA LEU A 125 -12.95 -0.52 -29.46
C LEU A 125 -14.27 -0.97 -30.13
N GLN A 126 -15.40 -0.53 -29.61
CA GLN A 126 -16.73 -0.82 -30.17
C GLN A 126 -17.02 0.01 -31.42
N LYS A 127 -16.57 1.27 -31.44
CA LYS A 127 -16.90 2.19 -32.52
C LYS A 127 -15.83 3.28 -32.67
N ALA A 128 -15.46 3.58 -33.91
CA ALA A 128 -14.67 4.75 -34.27
C ALA A 128 -15.46 5.58 -35.28
N LEU A 129 -15.83 6.80 -34.90
CA LEU A 129 -16.55 7.73 -35.76
C LEU A 129 -15.63 8.88 -36.09
N THR A 130 -15.37 9.11 -37.38
CA THR A 130 -14.50 10.20 -37.83
C THR A 130 -15.28 11.15 -38.71
N ILE A 131 -15.12 12.45 -38.48
CA ILE A 131 -15.58 13.50 -39.38
C ILE A 131 -14.43 14.44 -39.72
N SER A 132 -14.45 14.96 -40.93
CA SER A 132 -13.73 16.18 -41.31
C SER A 132 -14.75 17.29 -41.44
N GLY A 133 -14.65 18.34 -40.64
CA GLY A 133 -15.64 19.42 -40.66
C GLY A 133 -15.08 20.75 -40.19
N SER A 134 -15.81 21.81 -40.51
CA SER A 134 -15.46 23.16 -40.10
C SER A 134 -15.86 23.42 -38.65
N ILE A 135 -14.97 24.02 -37.88
CA ILE A 135 -15.23 24.53 -36.53
C ILE A 135 -14.86 26.00 -36.45
N THR A 136 -15.76 26.82 -35.94
CA THR A 136 -15.53 28.26 -35.77
C THR A 136 -15.14 28.54 -34.33
N VAL A 137 -13.90 28.99 -34.12
CA VAL A 137 -13.39 29.36 -32.80
C VAL A 137 -13.82 30.79 -32.50
N PRO A 138 -14.45 31.06 -31.33
CA PRO A 138 -14.81 32.41 -30.96
C PRO A 138 -13.56 33.28 -30.69
N VAL A 139 -13.78 34.58 -30.47
CA VAL A 139 -12.76 35.45 -29.89
C VAL A 139 -12.47 35.00 -28.45
N ILE A 140 -11.20 34.78 -28.13
CA ILE A 140 -10.73 34.33 -26.82
C ILE A 140 -9.69 35.33 -26.33
N SER A 141 -9.92 35.91 -25.14
CA SER A 141 -8.96 36.80 -24.50
C SER A 141 -7.60 36.15 -24.27
N ALA A 142 -6.54 36.95 -24.14
CA ALA A 142 -5.21 36.44 -23.81
C ALA A 142 -5.23 35.68 -22.47
N GLY A 143 -4.64 34.48 -22.45
CA GLY A 143 -4.59 33.63 -21.25
C GLY A 143 -5.96 33.08 -20.81
N ALA A 144 -6.93 32.96 -21.71
CA ALA A 144 -8.26 32.44 -21.41
C ALA A 144 -8.59 31.16 -22.22
N GLU A 145 -9.62 30.45 -21.75
CA GLU A 145 -10.22 29.31 -22.44
C GLU A 145 -11.52 29.72 -23.14
N GLY A 146 -11.70 29.27 -24.38
CA GLY A 146 -12.97 29.33 -25.11
C GLY A 146 -13.38 27.96 -25.60
N SER A 147 -14.57 27.85 -26.19
CA SER A 147 -15.04 26.57 -26.73
C SER A 147 -15.86 26.73 -27.99
N ALA A 148 -15.79 25.74 -28.86
CA ALA A 148 -16.60 25.62 -30.06
C ALA A 148 -17.09 24.18 -30.21
N THR A 149 -18.16 23.98 -30.97
CA THR A 149 -18.76 22.65 -31.19
C THR A 149 -18.71 22.24 -32.64
N ILE A 150 -18.55 20.95 -32.89
CA ILE A 150 -18.70 20.30 -34.18
C ILE A 150 -19.65 19.11 -34.04
N THR A 151 -20.52 18.91 -35.04
CA THR A 151 -21.46 17.80 -35.06
C THR A 151 -20.75 16.53 -35.54
N LEU A 152 -20.84 15.46 -34.76
CA LEU A 152 -20.34 14.13 -35.12
C LEU A 152 -21.45 13.11 -34.91
N THR A 153 -22.20 12.81 -35.97
CA THR A 153 -23.36 11.90 -35.90
C THR A 153 -22.95 10.50 -35.41
N GLY A 154 -23.66 10.01 -34.39
CA GLY A 154 -23.43 8.73 -33.72
C GLY A 154 -22.58 8.80 -32.46
N ALA A 155 -21.97 9.96 -32.16
CA ALA A 155 -21.18 10.16 -30.95
C ALA A 155 -22.09 10.22 -29.70
N ASN A 156 -21.66 9.56 -28.63
CA ASN A 156 -22.35 9.54 -27.34
C ASN A 156 -21.46 10.17 -26.26
N VAL A 157 -22.10 10.74 -25.24
CA VAL A 157 -21.39 11.23 -24.05
C VAL A 157 -20.58 10.08 -23.46
N GLY A 158 -19.30 10.33 -23.17
CA GLY A 158 -18.35 9.32 -22.69
C GLY A 158 -17.42 8.76 -23.77
N ASP A 159 -17.70 8.96 -25.06
CA ASP A 159 -16.75 8.60 -26.11
C ASP A 159 -15.47 9.46 -25.99
N GLN A 160 -14.31 8.84 -26.16
CA GLN A 160 -13.02 9.54 -26.15
C GLN A 160 -12.82 10.26 -27.48
N VAL A 161 -12.45 11.53 -27.45
CA VAL A 161 -12.28 12.34 -28.66
C VAL A 161 -10.81 12.61 -28.94
N ILE A 162 -10.39 12.31 -30.17
CA ILE A 162 -9.11 12.73 -30.73
C ILE A 162 -9.42 13.82 -31.77
N VAL A 163 -8.73 14.94 -31.68
CA VAL A 163 -8.87 16.03 -32.67
C VAL A 163 -7.52 16.24 -33.36
N MET A 164 -7.53 16.19 -34.68
CA MET A 164 -6.38 16.53 -35.51
C MET A 164 -6.57 17.91 -36.11
N MET A 165 -5.56 18.75 -35.92
CA MET A 165 -5.51 20.12 -36.45
C MET A 165 -4.99 20.14 -37.89
N PRO A 166 -5.35 21.16 -38.68
CA PRO A 166 -4.71 21.41 -39.97
C PRO A 166 -3.23 21.80 -39.80
N ASP A 167 -2.43 21.59 -40.84
CA ASP A 167 -1.00 21.91 -40.84
C ASP A 167 -0.73 23.42 -40.63
N THR A 168 -1.66 24.26 -41.09
CA THR A 168 -1.64 25.71 -40.86
C THR A 168 -2.60 26.07 -39.73
N PHE A 169 -2.05 26.43 -38.57
CA PHE A 169 -2.82 26.83 -37.40
C PHE A 169 -2.24 28.12 -36.81
N PRO A 170 -3.07 29.08 -36.33
CA PRO A 170 -2.58 30.32 -35.76
C PRO A 170 -1.65 30.08 -34.56
N ALA A 171 -0.53 30.81 -34.52
CA ALA A 171 0.38 30.74 -33.39
C ALA A 171 -0.32 31.19 -32.10
N GLY A 172 -0.06 30.47 -31.00
CA GLY A 172 -0.59 30.79 -29.68
C GLY A 172 -2.00 30.25 -29.40
N LEU A 173 -2.71 29.68 -30.38
CA LEU A 173 -3.95 28.95 -30.10
C LEU A 173 -3.64 27.46 -29.89
N ILE A 174 -4.20 26.86 -28.85
CA ILE A 174 -3.94 25.47 -28.46
C ILE A 174 -5.26 24.75 -28.22
N VAL A 175 -5.37 23.49 -28.66
CA VAL A 175 -6.49 22.62 -28.25
C VAL A 175 -6.20 22.11 -26.84
N ALA A 176 -6.95 22.57 -25.86
CA ALA A 176 -6.77 22.19 -24.46
C ALA A 176 -7.37 20.81 -24.16
N ARG A 177 -8.59 20.55 -24.67
CA ARG A 177 -9.29 19.27 -24.56
C ARG A 177 -10.46 19.19 -25.54
N ALA A 178 -10.94 18.00 -25.83
CA ALA A 178 -12.19 17.78 -26.57
C ALA A 178 -13.01 16.69 -25.88
N VAL A 179 -14.33 16.88 -25.86
CA VAL A 179 -15.28 15.95 -25.22
C VAL A 179 -16.56 15.86 -26.04
N VAL A 180 -17.26 14.73 -25.97
CA VAL A 180 -18.65 14.66 -26.43
C VAL A 180 -19.55 15.25 -25.34
N SER A 181 -19.99 16.50 -25.51
CA SER A 181 -20.77 17.22 -24.49
C SER A 181 -22.26 16.86 -24.49
N ALA A 182 -22.76 16.36 -25.61
CA ALA A 182 -24.13 15.87 -25.79
C ALA A 182 -24.12 14.87 -26.96
N PRO A 183 -25.18 14.05 -27.15
CA PRO A 183 -25.29 13.20 -28.32
C PRO A 183 -25.05 13.98 -29.62
N ASN A 184 -24.26 13.39 -30.51
CA ASN A 184 -23.84 13.97 -31.78
C ASN A 184 -23.03 15.28 -31.69
N THR A 185 -22.60 15.70 -30.49
CA THR A 185 -21.99 17.02 -30.27
C THR A 185 -20.62 16.89 -29.61
N VAL A 186 -19.57 17.18 -30.37
CA VAL A 186 -18.21 17.30 -29.84
C VAL A 186 -17.94 18.76 -29.52
N LYS A 187 -17.57 19.03 -28.27
CA LYS A 187 -17.12 20.34 -27.79
C LYS A 187 -15.60 20.34 -27.68
N VAL A 188 -14.96 21.24 -28.40
CA VAL A 188 -13.51 21.46 -28.39
C VAL A 188 -13.23 22.71 -27.57
N TYR A 189 -12.34 22.59 -26.60
CA TYR A 189 -11.88 23.67 -25.75
C TYR A 189 -10.52 24.17 -26.25
N TRP A 190 -10.41 25.48 -26.34
CA TRP A 190 -9.29 26.18 -26.93
C TRP A 190 -8.67 27.08 -25.89
N TRP A 191 -7.36 27.06 -25.78
CA TRP A 191 -6.60 27.96 -24.92
C TRP A 191 -5.84 28.98 -25.77
N ASN A 192 -5.96 30.26 -25.42
CA ASN A 192 -5.17 31.32 -26.05
C ASN A 192 -3.92 31.62 -25.21
N ALA A 193 -2.78 31.12 -25.66
CA ALA A 193 -1.46 31.41 -25.13
C ALA A 193 -0.79 32.64 -25.76
N ALA A 194 -1.45 33.35 -26.68
CA ALA A 194 -0.92 34.60 -27.23
C ALA A 194 -1.05 35.76 -26.23
N GLY A 195 -0.25 36.80 -26.43
CA GLY A 195 -0.29 38.04 -25.63
C GLY A 195 -1.47 38.98 -25.95
N SER A 196 -2.34 38.59 -26.89
CA SER A 196 -3.50 39.37 -27.33
C SER A 196 -4.72 38.47 -27.55
N PRO A 197 -5.95 39.02 -27.58
CA PRO A 197 -7.13 38.27 -27.97
C PRO A 197 -6.98 37.62 -29.35
N THR A 198 -7.57 36.44 -29.54
CA THR A 198 -7.67 35.82 -30.86
C THR A 198 -8.70 36.53 -31.74
N THR A 199 -8.55 36.40 -33.05
CA THR A 199 -9.63 36.71 -33.99
C THR A 199 -10.51 35.49 -34.19
N SER A 200 -11.81 35.71 -34.42
CA SER A 200 -12.73 34.62 -34.79
C SER A 200 -12.33 34.05 -36.14
N ALA A 201 -12.15 32.73 -36.21
CA ALA A 201 -11.71 32.05 -37.42
C ALA A 201 -12.30 30.63 -37.49
N SER A 202 -12.53 30.15 -38.71
CA SER A 202 -13.00 28.79 -38.97
C SER A 202 -11.88 27.92 -39.51
N PHE A 203 -11.75 26.70 -38.97
CA PHE A 203 -10.75 25.72 -39.38
C PHE A 203 -11.42 24.42 -39.76
N THR A 204 -10.90 23.74 -40.78
CA THR A 204 -11.26 22.35 -41.03
C THR A 204 -10.43 21.47 -40.11
N ILE A 205 -11.10 20.72 -39.25
CA ILE A 205 -10.48 19.78 -38.31
C ILE A 205 -10.98 18.37 -38.61
N ARG A 206 -10.18 17.38 -38.24
CA ARG A 206 -10.63 15.98 -38.20
C ARG A 206 -10.88 15.59 -36.75
N ALA A 207 -12.11 15.23 -36.42
CA ALA A 207 -12.47 14.75 -35.08
C ALA A 207 -12.84 13.26 -35.16
N THR A 208 -12.24 12.46 -34.29
CA THR A 208 -12.51 11.04 -34.15
C THR A 208 -13.02 10.75 -32.74
N ALA A 209 -14.25 10.26 -32.61
CA ALA A 209 -14.78 9.73 -31.36
C ALA A 209 -14.60 8.21 -31.30
N LEU A 210 -14.05 7.73 -30.19
CA LEU A 210 -13.74 6.34 -29.90
C LEU A 210 -14.63 5.86 -28.75
N ARG A 211 -15.38 4.79 -28.99
CA ARG A 211 -16.20 4.12 -27.99
C ARG A 211 -15.54 2.81 -27.61
N TRP A 212 -15.29 2.64 -26.32
CA TRP A 212 -14.74 1.42 -25.75
C TRP A 212 -15.85 0.56 -25.14
N ALA A 213 -15.65 -0.76 -25.10
CA ALA A 213 -16.59 -1.75 -24.58
C ALA A 213 -16.51 -1.90 -23.06
#